data_AF-A0AAN7CNU1-F1
#
_entry.id   AF-A0AAN7CNU1-F1
#
_cell.length_a   1.000
_cell.length_b   1.000
_cell.length_c   1.000
_cell.angle_alpha   90.00
_cell.angle_beta   90.00
_cell.angle_gamma   90.00
#
_symmetry.space_group_name_H-M   'P 1'
#
loop_
_entity.id
_entity.type
_entity.pdbx_description
1 polymer ?
#
loop_
_entity_poly.entity_id
_entity_poly.type
_entity_poly.pdbx_seq_one_letter_code
_entity_poly.pdbx_strand_id
1 'polypeptide(L)'
;MALSTSRSAATATCKALRRCSAAAESVAQRFGQPARQLSISASRSSNEVLETAAERQQERPRWSYTPERMKGPGFSINVVKDPRRTVWHNNDDPAKLDAMYNRLLGSKGDRMLPDEIKWLAVTHKSFDQGRRGFNTRLAYFGRLIVSLETTRHIMVTPAPAREPPAQDSFGREPFQHSALANVDKLSSRQPLDVVSKDKLAKLAIEVGLPEVVRWKPRMPENLEASGLTVVLNTSLFAIIGAISLQHGAEVAQQVVREKILRRLGA
;
A
#
# COMPACT_ATOMS: atom_id res chain seq x y z
N MET A 1 -37.29 12.43 50.07
CA MET A 1 -37.90 11.14 49.68
C MET A 1 -36.97 10.54 48.61
N ALA A 2 -35.92 9.77 48.94
CA ALA A 2 -35.89 8.35 49.38
C ALA A 2 -36.66 7.47 48.38
N LEU A 3 -36.12 6.43 47.70
CA LEU A 3 -35.14 5.36 48.01
C LEU A 3 -34.45 4.92 46.67
N SER A 4 -33.12 4.78 46.52
CA SER A 4 -32.22 3.60 46.73
C SER A 4 -32.81 2.22 46.32
N THR A 5 -32.20 1.37 45.48
CA THR A 5 -30.96 0.54 45.67
C THR A 5 -30.72 -0.28 44.37
N SER A 6 -29.51 -0.33 43.77
CA SER A 6 -28.39 -1.30 43.90
C SER A 6 -28.66 -2.78 43.57
N ARG A 7 -27.85 -3.35 42.65
CA ARG A 7 -27.15 -4.67 42.63
C ARG A 7 -26.86 -5.12 41.18
N SER A 8 -25.79 -5.79 40.77
CA SER A 8 -24.43 -6.06 41.26
C SER A 8 -23.70 -6.80 40.12
N ALA A 9 -22.40 -6.56 39.96
CA ALA A 9 -21.50 -7.37 39.14
C ALA A 9 -21.27 -8.76 39.76
N ALA A 10 -21.07 -9.79 38.93
CA ALA A 10 -20.58 -11.09 39.37
C ALA A 10 -19.44 -11.55 38.45
N THR A 11 -18.23 -11.46 39.00
CA THR A 11 -17.00 -12.14 38.62
C THR A 11 -17.14 -13.64 38.88
N ALA A 12 -16.64 -14.47 37.96
CA ALA A 12 -16.41 -15.89 38.21
C ALA A 12 -14.92 -16.22 38.01
N THR A 13 -14.21 -16.33 39.13
CA THR A 13 -12.89 -16.94 39.26
C THR A 13 -13.06 -18.30 39.91
N CYS A 14 -12.54 -19.37 39.29
CA CYS A 14 -12.20 -20.59 40.02
C CYS A 14 -10.84 -21.10 39.56
N LYS A 15 -9.92 -21.07 40.53
CA LYS A 15 -8.58 -21.67 40.53
C LYS A 15 -8.71 -23.19 40.60
N ALA A 16 -7.80 -23.90 39.93
CA ALA A 16 -7.34 -25.21 40.40
C ALA A 16 -5.81 -25.26 40.24
N LEU A 17 -5.13 -25.21 41.38
CA LEU A 17 -3.71 -25.53 41.56
C LEU A 17 -3.53 -27.04 41.45
N ARG A 18 -2.49 -27.51 40.75
CA ARG A 18 -1.72 -28.68 41.21
C ARG A 18 -0.25 -28.53 40.88
N ARG A 19 0.54 -28.90 41.88
CA ARG A 19 1.96 -28.60 42.13
C ARG A 19 2.90 -29.38 41.24
N CYS A 20 4.08 -28.80 41.05
CA CYS A 20 5.28 -29.38 40.49
C CYS A 20 5.84 -30.56 41.31
N SER A 21 6.46 -31.51 40.63
CA SER A 21 7.66 -32.20 41.12
C SER A 21 8.55 -32.53 39.92
N ALA A 22 9.80 -32.07 39.98
CA ALA A 22 10.81 -32.30 38.98
C ALA A 22 11.47 -33.68 39.20
N ALA A 23 11.87 -34.33 38.10
CA ALA A 23 13.01 -35.23 38.06
C ALA A 23 13.59 -35.18 36.64
N ALA A 24 14.89 -34.93 36.58
CA ALA A 24 15.68 -34.93 35.36
C ALA A 24 15.87 -36.37 34.86
N GLU A 25 15.82 -36.57 33.56
CA GLU A 25 16.69 -37.53 32.85
C GLU A 25 16.64 -37.28 31.34
N SER A 26 17.79 -37.48 30.73
CA SER A 26 18.21 -37.04 29.41
C SER A 26 18.12 -38.20 28.40
N VAL A 27 18.33 -37.83 27.12
CA VAL A 27 18.80 -38.67 26.02
C VAL A 27 17.71 -39.27 25.11
N ALA A 28 17.60 -38.60 23.96
CA ALA A 28 17.46 -39.17 22.62
C ALA A 28 16.49 -40.35 22.45
N GLN A 29 15.27 -40.05 22.02
CA GLN A 29 14.55 -40.79 20.98
C GLN A 29 13.17 -40.17 20.82
N ARG A 30 12.99 -39.44 19.71
CA ARG A 30 11.77 -39.36 18.88
C ARG A 30 11.96 -38.23 17.87
N PHE A 31 12.98 -38.41 17.03
CA PHE A 31 12.91 -37.89 15.67
C PHE A 31 11.76 -38.61 14.97
N GLY A 32 10.89 -37.84 14.32
CA GLY A 32 9.97 -38.37 13.31
C GLY A 32 8.51 -38.04 13.57
N GLN A 33 8.10 -36.81 13.29
CA GLN A 33 6.90 -36.56 12.49
C GLN A 33 7.11 -35.29 11.63
N PRO A 34 7.15 -35.41 10.29
CA PRO A 34 7.34 -34.26 9.42
C PRO A 34 6.05 -33.44 9.28
N ALA A 35 6.27 -32.13 9.15
CA ALA A 35 5.27 -31.14 8.80
C ALA A 35 4.49 -31.52 7.53
N ARG A 36 3.19 -31.21 7.53
CA ARG A 36 2.30 -31.33 6.36
C ARG A 36 2.92 -30.66 5.12
N GLN A 37 3.44 -31.47 4.21
CA GLN A 37 3.76 -31.06 2.85
C GLN A 37 2.46 -30.98 2.06
N LEU A 38 2.11 -29.79 1.59
CA LEU A 38 1.08 -29.61 0.57
C LEU A 38 1.64 -30.13 -0.76
N SER A 39 1.27 -31.36 -1.11
CA SER A 39 1.63 -31.96 -2.39
C SER A 39 0.80 -31.35 -3.51
N ILE A 40 1.47 -30.59 -4.37
CA ILE A 40 1.06 -30.26 -5.73
C ILE A 40 1.54 -31.44 -6.60
N SER A 41 0.62 -32.11 -7.29
CA SER A 41 0.78 -32.84 -8.57
C SER A 41 -0.29 -33.92 -8.69
N ALA A 42 -1.44 -33.58 -9.26
CA ALA A 42 -2.35 -34.58 -9.82
C ALA A 42 -2.11 -34.59 -11.34
N SER A 43 -1.35 -35.58 -11.80
CA SER A 43 -1.20 -35.90 -13.21
C SER A 43 -2.53 -36.42 -13.76
N ARG A 44 -3.24 -35.58 -14.53
CA ARG A 44 -4.40 -36.00 -15.32
C ARG A 44 -3.91 -36.66 -16.61
N SER A 45 -4.31 -37.91 -16.81
CA SER A 45 -4.07 -38.64 -18.04
C SER A 45 -4.89 -38.03 -19.19
N SER A 46 -4.25 -37.96 -20.35
CA SER A 46 -4.80 -37.61 -21.66
C SER A 46 -5.93 -38.54 -22.09
N ASN A 47 -7.11 -37.99 -22.37
CA ASN A 47 -7.87 -38.14 -23.62
C ASN A 47 -9.29 -37.60 -23.45
N GLU A 48 -9.53 -36.41 -24.01
CA GLU A 48 -10.69 -35.99 -24.80
C GLU A 48 -10.68 -34.46 -24.85
N VAL A 49 -10.43 -33.93 -26.05
CA VAL A 49 -10.36 -32.50 -26.34
C VAL A 49 -11.78 -31.93 -26.30
N LEU A 50 -12.22 -31.55 -25.12
CA LEU A 50 -13.29 -30.57 -24.94
C LEU A 50 -12.63 -29.29 -24.43
N GLU A 51 -12.18 -28.44 -25.35
CA GLU A 51 -11.68 -27.09 -25.04
C GLU A 51 -12.78 -26.30 -24.32
N THR A 52 -12.79 -26.37 -23.00
CA THR A 52 -13.71 -25.59 -22.19
C THR A 52 -13.30 -24.12 -22.27
N ALA A 53 -14.27 -23.21 -22.28
CA ALA A 53 -14.08 -21.75 -22.30
C ALA A 53 -13.15 -21.20 -21.20
N ALA A 54 -12.77 -22.03 -20.22
CA ALA A 54 -11.80 -21.75 -19.17
C ALA A 54 -10.35 -21.63 -19.68
N GLU A 55 -9.96 -22.33 -20.76
CA GLU A 55 -8.60 -22.24 -21.32
C GLU A 55 -8.41 -20.96 -22.16
N ARG A 56 -9.42 -20.56 -22.95
CA ARG A 56 -9.43 -19.25 -23.64
C ARG A 56 -9.47 -18.04 -22.71
N GLN A 57 -9.84 -18.23 -21.43
CA GLN A 57 -9.77 -17.20 -20.40
C GLN A 57 -8.36 -16.96 -19.86
N GLN A 58 -7.41 -17.89 -20.07
CA GLN A 58 -6.02 -17.73 -19.64
C GLN A 58 -5.21 -16.81 -20.57
N GLU A 59 -5.64 -16.57 -21.81
CA GLU A 59 -4.92 -15.72 -22.76
C GLU A 59 -5.18 -14.21 -22.57
N ARG A 60 -6.30 -13.83 -21.96
CA ARG A 60 -6.66 -12.41 -21.80
C ARG A 60 -6.06 -11.84 -20.52
N PRO A 61 -5.46 -10.64 -20.54
CA PRO A 61 -4.87 -10.06 -19.36
C PRO A 61 -5.95 -9.75 -18.30
N ARG A 62 -5.66 -10.03 -17.03
CA ARG A 62 -6.63 -9.96 -15.92
C ARG A 62 -7.15 -8.56 -15.69
N TRP A 63 -6.38 -7.54 -16.04
CA TRP A 63 -6.79 -6.15 -15.91
C TRP A 63 -7.86 -5.73 -16.93
N SER A 64 -8.02 -6.45 -18.05
CA SER A 64 -8.89 -6.08 -19.17
C SER A 64 -10.36 -6.47 -18.99
N TYR A 65 -10.64 -7.57 -18.27
CA TYR A 65 -11.98 -8.12 -18.12
C TYR A 65 -12.34 -8.35 -16.65
N THR A 66 -13.64 -8.46 -16.40
CA THR A 66 -14.19 -8.85 -15.09
C THR A 66 -14.64 -10.31 -15.19
N PRO A 67 -14.23 -11.21 -14.27
CA PRO A 67 -14.62 -12.62 -14.32
C PRO A 67 -16.15 -12.79 -14.38
N GLU A 68 -16.64 -13.61 -15.32
CA GLU A 68 -18.08 -13.73 -15.62
C GLU A 68 -18.88 -14.19 -14.40
N ARG A 69 -18.32 -15.12 -13.62
CA ARG A 69 -18.94 -15.65 -12.38
C ARG A 69 -19.14 -14.60 -11.28
N MET A 70 -18.46 -13.45 -11.38
CA MET A 70 -18.60 -12.36 -10.41
C MET A 70 -19.64 -11.32 -10.86
N LYS A 71 -20.14 -11.41 -12.10
CA LYS A 71 -21.20 -10.53 -12.59
C LYS A 71 -22.54 -10.94 -11.99
N GLY A 72 -23.35 -9.94 -11.67
CA GLY A 72 -24.70 -10.13 -11.13
C GLY A 72 -25.74 -10.26 -12.25
N PRO A 73 -27.02 -9.95 -11.97
CA PRO A 73 -28.15 -10.17 -12.90
C PRO A 73 -28.19 -9.19 -14.08
N GLY A 74 -27.12 -8.43 -14.35
CA GLY A 74 -27.03 -7.46 -15.45
C GLY A 74 -27.68 -6.09 -15.19
N PHE A 75 -28.46 -5.92 -14.11
CA PHE A 75 -29.02 -4.64 -13.69
C PHE A 75 -28.58 -4.25 -12.27
N SER A 76 -28.61 -2.95 -11.96
CA SER A 76 -28.31 -2.45 -10.60
C SER A 76 -29.51 -2.66 -9.69
N ILE A 77 -29.29 -3.31 -8.54
CA ILE A 77 -30.30 -3.50 -7.49
C ILE A 77 -30.48 -2.20 -6.67
N ASN A 78 -29.41 -1.41 -6.54
CA ASN A 78 -29.43 -0.21 -5.71
C ASN A 78 -30.04 0.98 -6.46
N VAL A 79 -30.93 1.71 -5.79
CA VAL A 79 -31.48 2.99 -6.27
C VAL A 79 -30.45 4.10 -6.07
N VAL A 80 -30.05 4.73 -7.17
CA VAL A 80 -29.12 5.87 -7.14
C VAL A 80 -29.91 7.17 -7.04
N LYS A 81 -29.53 8.06 -6.11
CA LYS A 81 -30.20 9.36 -5.92
C LYS A 81 -30.11 10.25 -7.16
N ASP A 82 -28.94 10.32 -7.77
CA ASP A 82 -28.69 11.08 -9.00
C ASP A 82 -28.12 10.13 -10.07
N PRO A 83 -28.85 9.85 -11.15
CA PRO A 83 -28.41 8.94 -12.20
C PRO A 83 -27.14 9.43 -12.92
N ARG A 84 -26.89 10.75 -12.96
CA ARG A 84 -25.71 11.33 -13.63
C ARG A 84 -24.40 10.87 -12.99
N ARG A 85 -24.40 10.63 -11.67
CA ARG A 85 -23.23 10.15 -10.92
C ARG A 85 -22.84 8.69 -11.26
N THR A 86 -23.72 7.96 -11.92
CA THR A 86 -23.47 6.57 -12.34
C THR A 86 -22.44 6.50 -13.47
N VAL A 87 -22.43 7.50 -14.36
CA VAL A 87 -21.53 7.54 -15.50
C VAL A 87 -20.15 8.02 -15.03
N TRP A 88 -19.12 7.21 -15.29
CA TRP A 88 -17.72 7.57 -15.08
C TRP A 88 -16.86 6.74 -16.03
N HIS A 89 -16.06 7.40 -16.86
CA HIS A 89 -15.17 6.74 -17.80
C HIS A 89 -13.78 6.60 -17.19
N ASN A 90 -13.22 5.39 -17.28
CA ASN A 90 -11.86 5.10 -16.85
C ASN A 90 -10.99 4.82 -18.07
N ASN A 91 -9.66 4.87 -17.91
CA ASN A 91 -8.73 4.51 -18.96
C ASN A 91 -8.69 3.00 -19.19
N ASP A 92 -8.79 2.60 -20.45
CA ASP A 92 -8.58 1.23 -20.93
C ASP A 92 -7.39 1.12 -21.91
N ASP A 93 -6.76 2.25 -22.28
CA ASP A 93 -5.66 2.31 -23.25
C ASP A 93 -4.29 2.08 -22.57
N PRO A 94 -3.55 1.01 -22.92
CA PRO A 94 -2.21 0.74 -22.41
C PRO A 94 -1.19 1.81 -22.80
N ALA A 95 -1.31 2.45 -23.97
CA ALA A 95 -0.34 3.43 -24.43
C ALA A 95 -0.34 4.69 -23.55
N LYS A 96 -1.53 5.11 -23.05
CA LYS A 96 -1.66 6.22 -22.08
C LYS A 96 -1.00 5.88 -20.74
N LEU A 97 -1.13 4.62 -20.30
CA LEU A 97 -0.48 4.13 -19.09
C LEU A 97 1.05 4.20 -19.22
N ASP A 98 1.59 3.72 -20.33
CA ASP A 98 3.03 3.74 -20.59
C ASP A 98 3.59 5.16 -20.71
N ALA A 99 2.85 6.07 -21.35
CA ALA A 99 3.21 7.48 -21.40
C ALA A 99 3.30 8.10 -20.00
N MET A 100 2.37 7.79 -19.09
CA MET A 100 2.40 8.24 -17.70
C MET A 100 3.60 7.68 -16.94
N TYR A 101 3.89 6.37 -17.07
CA TYR A 101 5.08 5.76 -16.44
C TYR A 101 6.38 6.40 -16.93
N ASN A 102 6.47 6.72 -18.22
CA ASN A 102 7.62 7.41 -18.79
C ASN A 102 7.76 8.86 -18.27
N ARG A 103 6.67 9.59 -18.05
CA ARG A 103 6.71 10.93 -17.42
C ARG A 103 7.16 10.89 -15.96
N LEU A 104 6.74 9.86 -15.23
CA LEU A 104 7.06 9.68 -13.81
C LEU A 104 8.50 9.19 -13.61
N LEU A 105 8.86 8.07 -14.26
CA LEU A 105 10.13 7.37 -14.02
C LEU A 105 11.26 7.83 -14.96
N GLY A 106 10.93 8.48 -16.08
CA GLY A 106 11.87 8.89 -17.11
C GLY A 106 11.88 7.92 -18.30
N SER A 107 12.91 8.01 -19.16
CA SER A 107 12.99 7.15 -20.35
C SER A 107 12.99 5.67 -19.97
N LYS A 108 12.21 4.85 -20.70
CA LYS A 108 12.06 3.41 -20.47
C LYS A 108 11.42 3.06 -19.11
N GLY A 109 10.70 4.01 -18.51
CA GLY A 109 9.95 3.80 -17.27
C GLY A 109 8.82 2.78 -17.42
N ASP A 110 8.22 2.70 -18.60
CA ASP A 110 7.22 1.71 -19.01
C ASP A 110 7.71 0.26 -18.90
N ARG A 111 9.02 0.04 -19.02
CA ARG A 111 9.65 -1.29 -18.95
C ARG A 111 10.03 -1.72 -17.54
N MET A 112 9.92 -0.83 -16.54
CA MET A 112 10.25 -1.17 -15.15
C MET A 112 9.24 -2.14 -14.55
N LEU A 113 8.00 -2.17 -15.00
CA LEU A 113 6.99 -3.05 -14.45
C LEU A 113 6.30 -3.83 -15.58
N PRO A 114 6.04 -5.13 -15.40
CA PRO A 114 5.17 -5.88 -16.31
C PRO A 114 3.78 -5.25 -16.40
N ASP A 115 3.11 -5.40 -17.54
CA ASP A 115 1.82 -4.77 -17.82
C ASP A 115 0.76 -5.04 -16.75
N GLU A 116 0.63 -6.28 -16.29
CA GLU A 116 -0.30 -6.65 -15.22
C GLU A 116 -0.05 -5.87 -13.92
N ILE A 117 1.21 -5.62 -13.58
CA ILE A 117 1.59 -4.91 -12.37
C ILE A 117 1.42 -3.41 -12.56
N LYS A 118 1.67 -2.87 -13.76
CA LYS A 118 1.39 -1.47 -14.10
C LYS A 118 -0.07 -1.14 -13.85
N TRP A 119 -0.98 -1.99 -14.32
CA TRP A 119 -2.41 -1.85 -14.10
C TRP A 119 -2.81 -2.08 -12.64
N LEU A 120 -2.23 -3.07 -11.96
CA LEU A 120 -2.49 -3.35 -10.55
C LEU A 120 -2.16 -2.14 -9.66
N ALA A 121 -1.03 -1.49 -9.89
CA ALA A 121 -0.59 -0.34 -9.10
C ALA A 121 -1.46 0.91 -9.31
N VAL A 122 -2.06 1.06 -10.49
CA VAL A 122 -2.85 2.23 -10.90
C VAL A 122 -4.37 2.04 -10.68
N THR A 123 -4.79 0.85 -10.21
CA THR A 123 -6.20 0.54 -9.96
C THR A 123 -6.56 0.69 -8.49
N HIS A 124 -7.50 1.58 -8.19
CA HIS A 124 -7.99 1.81 -6.85
C HIS A 124 -9.09 0.80 -6.47
N LYS A 125 -9.24 0.53 -5.16
CA LYS A 125 -10.24 -0.44 -4.64
C LYS A 125 -11.69 -0.11 -5.01
N SER A 126 -12.00 1.17 -5.26
CA SER A 126 -13.36 1.57 -5.68
C SER A 126 -13.72 1.18 -7.12
N PHE A 127 -12.74 0.82 -7.94
CA PHE A 127 -12.97 0.36 -9.30
C PHE A 127 -13.55 -1.06 -9.33
N ASP A 128 -14.63 -1.25 -10.11
CA ASP A 128 -15.31 -2.55 -10.29
C ASP A 128 -15.55 -3.32 -8.97
N GLN A 129 -15.86 -2.60 -7.90
CA GLN A 129 -16.06 -3.15 -6.54
C GLN A 129 -14.87 -4.00 -6.04
N GLY A 130 -13.66 -3.73 -6.53
CA GLY A 130 -12.46 -4.49 -6.18
C GLY A 130 -12.45 -5.92 -6.71
N ARG A 131 -13.26 -6.25 -7.72
CA ARG A 131 -13.25 -7.57 -8.39
C ARG A 131 -11.96 -7.82 -9.16
N ARG A 132 -11.40 -6.76 -9.74
CA ARG A 132 -10.05 -6.77 -10.32
C ARG A 132 -9.01 -6.45 -9.25
N GLY A 133 -7.75 -6.79 -9.52
CA GLY A 133 -6.65 -6.47 -8.62
C GLY A 133 -6.57 -4.96 -8.36
N PHE A 134 -6.35 -4.58 -7.10
CA PHE A 134 -6.26 -3.19 -6.66
C PHE A 134 -5.03 -2.95 -5.78
N ASN A 135 -4.64 -1.69 -5.67
CA ASN A 135 -3.31 -1.27 -5.25
C ASN A 135 -3.06 -1.14 -3.74
N THR A 136 -4.03 -1.46 -2.88
CA THR A 136 -3.96 -1.15 -1.43
C THR A 136 -2.73 -1.74 -0.73
N ARG A 137 -2.36 -3.00 -1.01
CA ARG A 137 -1.20 -3.64 -0.36
C ARG A 137 0.13 -3.06 -0.84
N LEU A 138 0.23 -2.80 -2.14
CA LEU A 138 1.40 -2.16 -2.74
C LEU A 138 1.58 -0.75 -2.18
N ALA A 139 0.48 0.01 -2.06
CA ALA A 139 0.49 1.36 -1.51
C ALA A 139 0.94 1.38 -0.04
N TYR A 140 0.49 0.41 0.76
CA TYR A 140 0.95 0.28 2.14
C TYR A 140 2.48 0.12 2.20
N PHE A 141 3.04 -0.79 1.40
CA PHE A 141 4.48 -1.03 1.38
C PHE A 141 5.27 0.18 0.85
N GLY A 142 4.83 0.77 -0.27
CA GLY A 142 5.48 1.94 -0.83
C GLY A 142 5.44 3.17 0.08
N ARG A 143 4.37 3.34 0.87
CA ARG A 143 4.32 4.38 1.90
C ARG A 143 5.45 4.23 2.92
N LEU A 144 5.72 3.00 3.38
CA LEU A 144 6.83 2.74 4.32
C LEU A 144 8.19 3.09 3.71
N ILE A 145 8.40 2.73 2.43
CA ILE A 145 9.64 3.04 1.70
C ILE A 145 9.83 4.56 1.59
N VAL A 146 8.80 5.29 1.14
CA VAL A 146 8.88 6.75 1.02
C VAL A 146 9.14 7.39 2.39
N SER A 147 8.43 6.97 3.43
CA SER A 147 8.67 7.46 4.79
C SER A 147 10.10 7.21 5.25
N LEU A 148 10.65 6.01 5.03
CA LEU A 148 12.04 5.72 5.41
C LEU A 148 13.05 6.58 4.64
N GLU A 149 12.90 6.69 3.32
CA GLU A 149 13.82 7.47 2.48
C GLU A 149 13.75 8.97 2.78
N THR A 150 12.57 9.48 3.11
CA THR A 150 12.43 10.88 3.56
C THR A 150 13.11 11.14 4.90
N THR A 151 12.96 10.24 5.87
CA THR A 151 13.68 10.31 7.15
C THR A 151 15.18 10.29 6.92
N ARG A 152 15.66 9.36 6.08
CA ARG A 152 17.08 9.25 5.73
C ARG A 152 17.59 10.52 5.06
N HIS A 153 16.80 11.09 4.14
CA HIS A 153 17.13 12.33 3.47
C HIS A 153 17.30 13.47 4.49
N ILE A 154 16.39 13.64 5.43
CA ILE A 154 16.50 14.67 6.48
C ILE A 154 17.76 14.47 7.34
N MET A 155 18.07 13.22 7.70
CA MET A 155 19.24 12.90 8.54
C MET A 155 20.57 13.20 7.82
N VAL A 156 20.66 12.91 6.53
CA VAL A 156 21.89 13.06 5.73
C VAL A 156 22.09 14.49 5.23
N THR A 157 21.00 15.20 4.92
CA THR A 157 21.08 16.58 4.42
C THR A 157 21.76 17.49 5.45
N PRO A 158 22.78 18.27 5.06
CA PRO A 158 23.44 19.19 5.95
C PRO A 158 22.42 20.23 6.44
N ALA A 159 22.35 20.45 7.74
CA ALA A 159 21.46 21.45 8.30
C ALA A 159 22.01 22.85 7.99
N PRO A 160 21.14 23.85 7.72
CA PRO A 160 21.56 25.24 7.75
C PRO A 160 22.09 25.60 9.16
N ALA A 161 22.85 26.69 9.26
CA ALA A 161 23.53 27.13 10.48
C ALA A 161 22.62 26.95 11.72
N ARG A 162 23.12 26.17 12.68
CA ARG A 162 22.38 25.64 13.84
C ARG A 162 21.65 26.78 14.56
N GLU A 163 20.32 26.77 14.54
CA GLU A 163 19.55 27.54 15.53
C GLU A 163 20.00 27.12 16.92
N PRO A 164 20.17 28.06 17.87
CA PRO A 164 20.65 27.73 19.20
C PRO A 164 19.76 26.63 19.79
N PRO A 165 20.36 25.59 20.40
CA PRO A 165 19.58 24.52 20.99
C PRO A 165 18.58 25.12 21.98
N ALA A 166 17.33 24.64 21.92
CA ALA A 166 16.30 25.07 22.86
C ALA A 166 16.82 24.86 24.28
N GLN A 167 16.75 25.92 25.10
CA GLN A 167 17.22 25.86 26.48
C GLN A 167 16.37 24.85 27.25
N ASP A 168 17.03 23.86 27.85
CA ASP A 168 16.38 22.89 28.72
C ASP A 168 15.90 23.58 30.01
N SER A 169 14.67 23.30 30.43
CA SER A 169 14.08 23.92 31.62
C SER A 169 14.79 23.57 32.94
N PHE A 170 15.60 22.50 32.94
CA PHE A 170 16.36 22.04 34.10
C PHE A 170 17.86 22.33 33.99
N GLY A 171 18.28 23.10 32.97
CA GLY A 171 19.68 23.46 32.77
C GLY A 171 20.60 22.29 32.45
N ARG A 172 20.07 21.19 31.91
CA ARG A 172 20.88 20.02 31.54
C ARG A 172 21.55 20.25 30.19
N GLU A 173 22.78 19.80 30.05
CA GLU A 173 23.48 19.78 28.77
C GLU A 173 23.21 18.46 28.03
N PRO A 174 22.79 18.49 26.75
CA PRO A 174 22.55 17.28 25.99
C PRO A 174 23.88 16.62 25.62
N PHE A 175 23.90 15.28 25.59
CA PHE A 175 25.05 14.52 25.13
C PHE A 175 25.34 14.81 23.65
N GLN A 176 26.51 15.38 23.37
CA GLN A 176 26.90 15.76 22.00
C GLN A 176 27.64 14.62 21.32
N HIS A 177 27.01 14.01 20.32
CA HIS A 177 27.61 12.96 19.50
C HIS A 177 27.24 13.14 18.02
N SER A 178 28.19 12.89 17.13
CA SER A 178 28.02 13.10 15.67
C SER A 178 26.86 12.30 15.09
N ALA A 179 26.66 11.05 15.54
CA ALA A 179 25.52 10.23 15.12
C ALA A 179 24.16 10.77 15.60
N LEU A 180 24.10 11.37 16.80
CA LEU A 180 22.87 11.92 17.36
C LEU A 180 22.51 13.27 16.71
N ALA A 181 23.52 14.06 16.33
CA ALA A 181 23.31 15.33 15.63
C ALA A 181 22.52 15.17 14.33
N ASN A 182 22.61 14.02 13.65
CA ASN A 182 21.80 13.72 12.46
C ASN A 182 20.34 13.36 12.81
N VAL A 183 20.13 12.68 13.92
CA VAL A 183 18.79 12.30 14.41
C VAL A 183 18.07 13.54 14.94
N ASP A 184 18.78 14.45 15.60
CA ASP A 184 18.24 15.70 16.14
C ASP A 184 17.60 16.58 15.05
N LYS A 185 18.01 16.45 13.79
CA LYS A 185 17.38 17.15 12.64
C LYS A 185 15.90 16.79 12.45
N LEU A 186 15.47 15.63 12.94
CA LEU A 186 14.06 15.22 12.88
C LEU A 186 13.17 16.00 13.85
N SER A 187 13.76 16.68 14.84
CA SER A 187 13.02 17.57 15.75
C SER A 187 12.53 18.83 15.05
N SER A 188 13.31 19.38 14.12
CA SER A 188 12.99 20.60 13.38
C SER A 188 12.21 20.34 12.10
N ARG A 189 12.48 19.22 11.41
CA ARG A 189 11.82 18.88 10.14
C ARG A 189 11.33 17.44 10.17
N GLN A 190 10.02 17.25 9.99
CA GLN A 190 9.44 15.91 9.96
C GLN A 190 9.30 15.37 8.53
N PRO A 191 9.34 14.04 8.34
CA PRO A 191 9.08 13.39 7.04
C PRO A 191 7.77 13.82 6.37
N LEU A 192 6.72 14.06 7.17
CA LEU A 192 5.40 14.47 6.68
C LEU A 192 5.38 15.89 6.09
N ASP A 193 6.30 16.77 6.52
CA ASP A 193 6.42 18.14 6.00
C ASP A 193 7.08 18.14 4.62
N VAL A 194 8.00 17.20 4.41
CA VAL A 194 8.66 16.96 3.12
C VAL A 194 7.66 16.37 2.14
N VAL A 195 7.02 15.26 2.54
CA VAL A 195 6.09 14.50 1.70
C VAL A 195 4.66 14.72 2.19
N SER A 196 4.21 15.96 2.03
CA SER A 196 2.84 16.32 2.34
C SER A 196 1.87 15.75 1.31
N LYS A 197 0.63 15.49 1.74
CA LYS A 197 -0.42 14.91 0.88
C LYS A 197 -0.68 15.75 -0.37
N ASP A 198 -0.67 17.08 -0.21
CA ASP A 198 -0.97 18.00 -1.30
C ASP A 198 0.19 18.10 -2.30
N LYS A 199 1.44 18.07 -1.82
CA LYS A 199 2.63 18.06 -2.67
C LYS A 199 2.68 16.80 -3.53
N LEU A 200 2.39 15.63 -2.94
CA LEU A 200 2.32 14.37 -3.69
C LEU A 200 1.17 14.36 -4.70
N ALA A 201 0.01 14.90 -4.33
CA ALA A 201 -1.13 14.97 -5.25
C ALA A 201 -0.84 15.90 -6.44
N LYS A 202 -0.18 17.05 -6.21
CA LYS A 202 0.29 17.94 -7.27
C LYS A 202 1.26 17.22 -8.21
N LEU A 203 2.26 16.53 -7.66
CA LEU A 203 3.19 15.71 -8.46
C LEU A 203 2.44 14.64 -9.29
N ALA A 204 1.45 13.97 -8.69
CA ALA A 204 0.63 12.98 -9.40
C ALA A 204 -0.15 13.60 -10.57
N ILE A 205 -0.72 14.80 -10.38
CA ILE A 205 -1.41 15.54 -11.43
C ILE A 205 -0.44 15.92 -12.55
N GLU A 206 0.74 16.43 -12.23
CA GLU A 206 1.77 16.84 -13.20
C GLU A 206 2.24 15.68 -14.09
N VAL A 207 2.32 14.46 -13.57
CA VAL A 207 2.70 13.28 -14.37
C VAL A 207 1.54 12.71 -15.21
N GLY A 208 0.31 13.23 -15.04
CA GLY A 208 -0.88 12.76 -15.74
C GLY A 208 -1.55 11.54 -15.10
N LEU A 209 -1.33 11.29 -13.81
CA LEU A 209 -1.93 10.16 -13.11
C LEU A 209 -3.48 10.18 -13.05
N PRO A 210 -4.18 11.35 -12.93
CA PRO A 210 -5.64 11.39 -12.92
C PRO A 210 -6.32 10.80 -14.16
N GLU A 211 -5.66 10.90 -15.32
CA GLU A 211 -6.20 10.42 -16.60
C GLU A 211 -6.12 8.90 -16.74
N VAL A 212 -5.24 8.25 -15.96
CA VAL A 212 -4.89 6.84 -16.12
C VAL A 212 -5.41 5.99 -14.96
N VAL A 213 -5.53 6.56 -13.76
CA VAL A 213 -6.03 5.85 -12.57
C VAL A 213 -7.45 5.34 -12.80
N ARG A 214 -7.64 4.04 -12.52
CA ARG A 214 -8.94 3.40 -12.58
C ARG A 214 -9.59 3.45 -11.20
N TRP A 215 -10.66 4.22 -11.09
CA TRP A 215 -11.38 4.40 -9.84
C TRP A 215 -12.86 4.75 -10.10
N LYS A 216 -13.64 4.85 -9.02
CA LYS A 216 -15.00 5.37 -9.06
C LYS A 216 -15.13 6.52 -8.05
N PRO A 217 -15.27 7.79 -8.49
CA PRO A 217 -15.53 8.90 -7.59
C PRO A 217 -16.93 8.82 -7.00
N ARG A 218 -17.10 9.39 -5.80
CA ARG A 218 -18.40 9.51 -5.13
C ARG A 218 -19.32 10.51 -5.85
N MET A 219 -18.75 11.62 -6.31
CA MET A 219 -19.41 12.73 -7.00
C MET A 219 -18.51 13.13 -8.18
N PRO A 220 -18.79 12.68 -9.42
CA PRO A 220 -18.01 13.03 -10.61
C PRO A 220 -17.87 14.55 -10.85
N GLU A 221 -18.86 15.34 -10.41
CA GLU A 221 -18.87 16.81 -10.49
C GLU A 221 -17.90 17.49 -9.52
N ASN A 222 -17.47 16.79 -8.45
CA ASN A 222 -16.52 17.30 -7.47
C ASN A 222 -15.56 16.17 -7.05
N LEU A 223 -14.44 16.07 -7.80
CA LEU A 223 -13.44 15.02 -7.62
C LEU A 223 -12.66 15.18 -6.30
N GLU A 224 -12.39 16.41 -5.88
CA GLU A 224 -11.69 16.67 -4.62
C GLU A 224 -12.50 16.20 -3.41
N ALA A 225 -13.79 16.54 -3.36
CA ALA A 225 -14.71 16.04 -2.32
C ALA A 225 -15.00 14.53 -2.43
N SER A 226 -14.60 13.90 -3.54
CA SER A 226 -14.63 12.45 -3.76
C SER A 226 -13.34 11.75 -3.33
N GLY A 227 -12.33 12.49 -2.86
CA GLY A 227 -11.07 11.94 -2.35
C GLY A 227 -10.00 11.72 -3.41
N LEU A 228 -10.01 12.49 -4.52
CA LEU A 228 -9.00 12.41 -5.58
C LEU A 228 -7.57 12.41 -5.03
N THR A 229 -7.24 13.37 -4.15
CA THR A 229 -5.94 13.48 -3.48
C THR A 229 -5.49 12.16 -2.82
N VAL A 230 -6.40 11.45 -2.14
CA VAL A 230 -6.08 10.16 -1.50
C VAL A 230 -5.82 9.08 -2.53
N VAL A 231 -6.63 9.03 -3.58
CA VAL A 231 -6.52 8.04 -4.67
C VAL A 231 -5.20 8.20 -5.44
N LEU A 232 -4.81 9.44 -5.74
CA LEU A 232 -3.55 9.76 -6.42
C LEU A 232 -2.34 9.37 -5.56
N ASN A 233 -2.34 9.78 -4.28
CA ASN A 233 -1.25 9.45 -3.36
C ASN A 233 -1.10 7.94 -3.16
N THR A 234 -2.22 7.22 -3.02
CA THR A 234 -2.24 5.75 -2.90
C THR A 234 -1.63 5.10 -4.14
N SER A 235 -1.94 5.63 -5.33
CA SER A 235 -1.42 5.10 -6.60
C SER A 235 0.09 5.37 -6.76
N LEU A 236 0.57 6.55 -6.39
CA LEU A 236 2.02 6.84 -6.35
C LEU A 236 2.76 5.89 -5.41
N PHE A 237 2.26 5.70 -4.19
CA PHE A 237 2.88 4.74 -3.26
C PHE A 237 2.85 3.31 -3.82
N ALA A 238 1.76 2.91 -4.47
CA ALA A 238 1.67 1.57 -5.04
C ALA A 238 2.69 1.32 -6.14
N ILE A 239 2.98 2.32 -6.99
CA ILE A 239 4.01 2.21 -8.02
C ILE A 239 5.38 1.95 -7.38
N ILE A 240 5.73 2.70 -6.33
CA ILE A 240 7.01 2.53 -5.61
C ILE A 240 7.08 1.15 -4.94
N GLY A 241 5.99 0.74 -4.30
CA GLY A 241 5.89 -0.58 -3.67
C GLY A 241 6.04 -1.72 -4.69
N ALA A 242 5.47 -1.57 -5.88
CA ALA A 242 5.62 -2.53 -6.97
C ALA A 242 7.07 -2.60 -7.50
N ILE A 243 7.71 -1.45 -7.69
CA ILE A 243 9.11 -1.38 -8.13
C ILE A 243 10.03 -2.08 -7.12
N SER A 244 9.83 -1.83 -5.83
CA SER A 244 10.61 -2.47 -4.77
C SER A 244 10.48 -3.99 -4.75
N LEU A 245 9.27 -4.52 -4.96
CA LEU A 245 9.05 -5.97 -5.00
C LEU A 245 9.58 -6.63 -6.28
N GLN A 246 9.69 -5.90 -7.39
CA GLN A 246 10.18 -6.43 -8.66
C GLN A 246 11.71 -6.29 -8.83
N HIS A 247 12.27 -5.16 -8.42
CA HIS A 247 13.68 -4.81 -8.66
C HIS A 247 14.52 -4.69 -7.39
N GLY A 248 13.89 -4.87 -6.21
CA GLY A 248 14.56 -4.74 -4.92
C GLY A 248 14.59 -3.33 -4.38
N ALA A 249 15.08 -3.21 -3.15
CA ALA A 249 15.05 -1.97 -2.38
C ALA A 249 15.96 -0.88 -2.99
N GLU A 250 17.16 -1.23 -3.45
CA GLU A 250 18.14 -0.26 -3.97
C GLU A 250 17.58 0.58 -5.12
N VAL A 251 16.98 -0.09 -6.11
CA VAL A 251 16.34 0.57 -7.26
C VAL A 251 15.17 1.45 -6.81
N ALA A 252 14.33 0.95 -5.90
CA ALA A 252 13.21 1.72 -5.38
C ALA A 252 13.68 2.98 -4.62
N GLN A 253 14.73 2.88 -3.82
CA GLN A 253 15.31 4.01 -3.09
C GLN A 253 15.88 5.07 -4.05
N GLN A 254 16.53 4.64 -5.12
CA GLN A 254 17.00 5.56 -6.17
C GLN A 254 15.83 6.29 -6.83
N VAL A 255 14.77 5.56 -7.21
CA VAL A 255 13.56 6.13 -7.81
C VAL A 255 12.91 7.15 -6.88
N VAL A 256 12.77 6.85 -5.59
CA VAL A 256 12.19 7.79 -4.62
C VAL A 256 13.02 9.08 -4.53
N ARG A 257 14.35 8.96 -4.41
CA ARG A 257 15.24 10.14 -4.32
C ARG A 257 15.17 11.00 -5.58
N GLU A 258 15.28 10.40 -6.76
CA GLU A 258 15.41 11.14 -8.02
C GLU A 258 14.09 11.65 -8.61
N LYS A 259 13.01 10.87 -8.45
CA LYS A 259 11.73 11.10 -9.14
C LYS A 259 10.68 11.69 -8.22
N ILE A 260 10.83 11.53 -6.90
CA ILE A 260 9.89 12.07 -5.91
C ILE A 260 10.55 13.19 -5.13
N LEU A 261 11.53 12.91 -4.27
CA LEU A 261 12.10 13.91 -3.35
C LEU A 261 12.64 15.14 -4.08
N ARG A 262 13.45 14.92 -5.12
CA ARG A 262 13.99 16.00 -5.96
C ARG A 262 12.91 16.90 -6.56
N ARG A 263 11.75 16.33 -6.96
CA ARG A 263 10.63 17.11 -7.52
C ARG A 263 9.83 17.85 -6.45
N LEU A 264 9.90 17.40 -5.19
CA LEU A 264 9.28 18.06 -4.04
C LEU A 264 10.17 19.15 -3.40
N GLY A 265 11.34 19.44 -3.99
CA GLY A 265 12.30 20.40 -3.45
C GLY A 265 13.07 19.88 -2.23
N ALA A 266 13.24 18.55 -2.14
CA ALA A 266 14.05 17.87 -1.14
C ALA A 266 15.27 17.24 -1.80
#